data_AF-A0A7V3EJF4-F1
#
_entry.id   AF-A0A7V3EJF4-F1
#
_cell.length_a   1.000
_cell.length_b   1.000
_cell.length_c   1.000
_cell.angle_alpha   90.00
_cell.angle_beta   90.00
_cell.angle_gamma   90.00
#
_symmetry.space_group_name_H-M   'P 1'
#
loop_
_entity.id
_entity.type
_entity.pdbx_description
1 polymer ?
#
loop_
_entity_poly.entity_id
_entity_poly.type
_entity_poly.pdbx_seq_one_letter_code
_entity_poly.pdbx_strand_id
1 'polypeptide(L)'
;MKPKSPVTFFLGVFLFLMGLWVVVAHKGFGGIIPLLIGGSLVYLSWSRSRTATLVFGHTIIVAGCFLVTWGIYLLPYSKPTLAHVLGRPLFWGLISIFGGICANYHGFCACIRRKSLNIDKM
;
A
#
# COMPACT_ATOMS: atom_id res chain seq x y z
N MET A 1 11.95 -5.96 -19.02
CA MET A 1 12.36 -4.64 -18.45
C MET A 1 12.98 -4.90 -17.08
N LYS A 2 13.94 -4.10 -16.59
CA LYS A 2 14.55 -4.35 -15.26
C LYS A 2 13.75 -3.62 -14.16
N PRO A 3 13.51 -4.21 -12.98
CA PRO A 3 12.88 -3.51 -11.87
C PRO A 3 13.73 -2.31 -11.47
N LYS A 4 13.14 -1.12 -11.48
CA LYS A 4 13.86 0.15 -11.23
C LYS A 4 13.94 0.49 -9.74
N SER A 5 13.15 -0.18 -8.91
CA SER A 5 13.15 -0.10 -7.46
C SER A 5 13.19 -1.53 -6.90
N PRO A 6 14.39 -2.04 -6.57
CA PRO A 6 14.54 -3.41 -6.07
C PRO A 6 13.80 -3.58 -4.74
N VAL A 7 13.84 -2.58 -3.86
CA VAL A 7 13.20 -2.63 -2.53
C VAL A 7 11.68 -2.80 -2.64
N THR A 8 10.99 -1.97 -3.45
CA THR A 8 9.53 -2.10 -3.60
C THR A 8 9.12 -3.36 -4.35
N PHE A 9 9.99 -3.86 -5.23
CA PHE A 9 9.76 -5.13 -5.92
C PHE A 9 9.83 -6.31 -4.95
N PHE A 10 10.91 -6.44 -4.17
CA PHE A 10 11.05 -7.53 -3.20
C PHE A 10 9.97 -7.48 -2.12
N LEU A 11 9.65 -6.29 -1.62
CA LEU A 11 8.56 -6.11 -0.66
C LEU A 11 7.21 -6.53 -1.27
N GLY A 12 6.91 -6.10 -2.50
CA GLY A 12 5.68 -6.46 -3.20
C GLY A 12 5.56 -7.97 -3.45
N VAL A 13 6.63 -8.62 -3.92
CA VAL A 13 6.66 -10.07 -4.13
C VAL A 13 6.46 -10.82 -2.82
N PHE A 14 7.13 -10.39 -1.75
CA PHE A 14 6.98 -11.00 -0.43
C PHE A 14 5.53 -10.93 0.08
N LEU A 15 4.89 -9.75 0.00
CA LEU A 15 3.48 -9.59 0.38
C LEU A 15 2.54 -10.42 -0.50
N PHE A 16 2.81 -10.49 -1.80
CA PHE A 16 2.00 -11.27 -2.74
C PHE A 16 2.06 -12.76 -2.42
N LEU A 17 3.26 -13.30 -2.17
CA LEU A 17 3.47 -14.71 -1.81
C LEU A 17 2.85 -15.05 -0.44
N MET A 18 3.00 -14.18 0.55
CA MET A 18 2.32 -14.33 1.85
C MET A 18 0.80 -14.31 1.71
N GLY A 19 0.25 -13.40 0.91
CA GLY A 19 -1.18 -13.34 0.63
C GLY A 19 -1.69 -14.61 -0.05
N LEU A 20 -0.97 -15.10 -1.07
CA LEU A 20 -1.29 -16.35 -1.76
C LEU A 20 -1.27 -17.54 -0.80
N TRP A 21 -0.25 -17.62 0.06
CA TRP A 21 -0.13 -18.67 1.07
C TRP A 21 -1.33 -18.66 2.03
N VAL A 22 -1.73 -17.49 2.54
CA VAL A 22 -2.88 -17.38 3.46
C VAL A 22 -4.20 -17.79 2.79
N VAL A 23 -4.41 -17.40 1.54
CA VAL A 23 -5.62 -17.78 0.79
C VAL A 23 -5.66 -19.30 0.56
N VAL A 24 -4.53 -19.92 0.19
CA VAL A 24 -4.47 -21.36 -0.11
C VAL A 24 -4.53 -22.20 1.17
N ALA A 25 -3.75 -21.84 2.21
CA ALA A 25 -3.61 -22.64 3.42
C ALA A 25 -4.79 -22.49 4.38
N HIS A 26 -5.33 -21.27 4.55
CA HIS A 26 -6.38 -21.00 5.54
C HIS A 26 -7.77 -20.82 4.90
N LYS A 27 -7.89 -20.85 3.56
CA LYS A 27 -9.14 -20.60 2.80
C LYS A 27 -9.89 -19.34 3.26
N GLY A 28 -9.16 -18.39 3.83
CA GLY A 28 -9.72 -17.20 4.46
C GLY A 28 -9.58 -15.98 3.56
N PHE A 29 -10.62 -15.15 3.52
CA PHE A 29 -10.63 -13.88 2.78
C PHE A 29 -9.55 -12.88 3.25
N GLY A 30 -8.98 -13.08 4.45
CA GLY A 30 -7.93 -12.23 5.01
C GLY A 30 -6.66 -12.16 4.15
N GLY A 31 -6.37 -13.19 3.34
CA GLY A 31 -5.20 -13.20 2.46
C GLY A 31 -5.35 -12.33 1.19
N ILE A 32 -6.57 -11.93 0.82
CA ILE A 32 -6.84 -11.16 -0.41
C ILE A 32 -6.22 -9.77 -0.33
N ILE A 33 -6.29 -9.12 0.84
CA ILE A 33 -5.78 -7.76 1.05
C ILE A 33 -4.27 -7.68 0.77
N PRO A 34 -3.40 -8.48 1.42
CA PRO A 34 -1.96 -8.45 1.12
C PRO A 34 -1.64 -8.90 -0.31
N LEU A 35 -2.47 -9.74 -0.92
CA LEU A 35 -2.33 -10.19 -2.31
C LEU A 35 -2.55 -9.02 -3.29
N LEU A 36 -3.63 -8.24 -3.11
CA LEU A 36 -3.92 -7.06 -3.92
C LEU A 36 -2.88 -5.95 -3.73
N ILE A 37 -2.47 -5.69 -2.48
CA ILE A 37 -1.44 -4.69 -2.18
C ILE A 37 -0.10 -5.13 -2.78
N GLY A 38 0.32 -6.38 -2.57
CA GLY A 38 1.55 -6.94 -3.11
C GLY A 38 1.60 -6.88 -4.64
N GLY A 39 0.52 -7.29 -5.31
CA GLY A 39 0.39 -7.21 -6.76
C GLY A 39 0.48 -5.78 -7.29
N SER A 40 -0.16 -4.84 -6.59
CA SER A 40 -0.10 -3.41 -6.91
C SER A 40 1.33 -2.85 -6.81
N LEU A 41 2.09 -3.24 -5.77
CA LEU A 41 3.49 -2.84 -5.60
C LEU A 41 4.40 -3.41 -6.70
N VAL A 42 4.20 -4.68 -7.06
CA VAL A 42 4.96 -5.33 -8.15
C VAL A 42 4.70 -4.61 -9.47
N TYR A 43 3.44 -4.34 -9.79
CA TYR A 43 3.06 -3.58 -10.99
C TYR A 43 3.68 -2.17 -10.99
N LEU A 44 3.61 -1.47 -9.86
CA LEU A 44 4.15 -0.11 -9.74
C LEU A 44 5.68 -0.06 -9.89
N SER A 45 6.39 -1.09 -9.40
CA SER A 45 7.84 -1.20 -9.56
C SER A 45 8.27 -1.31 -11.03
N TRP A 46 7.42 -1.89 -11.87
CA TRP A 46 7.67 -2.08 -13.30
C TRP A 46 7.21 -0.89 -14.14
N SER A 47 5.98 -0.41 -13.92
CA SER A 47 5.33 0.63 -14.71
C SER A 47 5.90 2.03 -14.43
N ARG A 48 6.22 2.34 -13.15
CA ARG A 48 6.60 3.70 -12.68
C ARG A 48 5.79 4.83 -13.34
N SER A 49 4.51 4.56 -13.61
CA SER A 49 3.59 5.51 -14.22
C SER A 49 3.07 6.48 -13.17
N ARG A 50 3.01 7.77 -13.53
CA ARG A 50 2.46 8.81 -12.67
C ARG A 50 1.04 8.48 -12.25
N THR A 51 0.18 8.12 -13.22
CA THR A 51 -1.23 7.81 -12.96
C THR A 51 -1.35 6.63 -12.00
N ALA A 52 -0.58 5.56 -12.20
CA ALA A 52 -0.59 4.41 -11.31
C ALA A 52 -0.15 4.76 -9.88
N THR A 53 0.87 5.61 -9.71
CA THR A 53 1.33 6.06 -8.38
C THR A 53 0.28 6.92 -7.67
N LEU A 54 -0.39 7.81 -8.40
CA LEU A 54 -1.45 8.66 -7.85
C LEU A 54 -2.69 7.84 -7.46
N VAL A 55 -3.11 6.89 -8.30
CA VAL A 55 -4.23 5.98 -8.01
C VAL A 55 -3.90 5.15 -6.77
N PHE A 56 -2.71 4.54 -6.71
CA PHE A 56 -2.26 3.79 -5.54
C PHE A 56 -2.27 4.63 -4.27
N GLY A 57 -1.69 5.85 -4.31
CA GLY A 57 -1.70 6.77 -3.18
C GLY A 57 -3.12 7.09 -2.69
N HIS A 58 -4.05 7.41 -3.60
CA HIS A 58 -5.46 7.66 -3.25
C HIS A 58 -6.14 6.44 -2.66
N THR A 59 -5.96 5.26 -3.25
CA THR A 59 -6.57 4.02 -2.72
C THR A 59 -6.11 3.71 -1.30
N ILE A 60 -4.83 3.96 -0.99
CA ILE A 60 -4.29 3.76 0.36
C ILE A 60 -4.84 4.83 1.33
N ILE A 61 -4.97 6.08 0.91
CA ILE A 61 -5.59 7.12 1.76
C ILE A 61 -7.02 6.72 2.10
N VAL A 62 -7.82 6.31 1.11
CA VAL A 62 -9.21 5.89 1.31
C VAL A 62 -9.27 4.68 2.26
N ALA A 63 -8.47 3.64 2.02
CA ALA A 63 -8.39 2.49 2.91
C ALA A 63 -7.94 2.88 4.34
N GLY A 64 -6.99 3.81 4.45
CA GLY A 64 -6.54 4.38 5.71
C GLY A 64 -7.65 5.10 6.47
N CYS A 65 -8.48 5.90 5.78
CA CYS A 65 -9.65 6.55 6.37
C CYS A 65 -10.64 5.51 6.93
N PHE A 66 -10.94 4.44 6.18
CA PHE A 66 -11.78 3.35 6.68
C PHE A 66 -11.20 2.68 7.93
N LEU A 67 -9.89 2.42 7.94
CA LEU A 67 -9.19 1.84 9.11
C LEU A 67 -9.20 2.78 10.32
N VAL A 68 -9.06 4.09 10.11
CA VAL A 68 -9.16 5.07 11.19
C VAL A 68 -10.57 5.13 11.75
N THR A 69 -11.60 5.25 10.90
CA THR A 69 -13.00 5.25 11.33
C THR A 69 -13.33 3.98 12.11
N TRP A 70 -12.94 2.82 11.58
CA TRP A 70 -13.07 1.55 12.28
C TRP A 70 -12.31 1.58 13.62
N GLY A 71 -11.07 2.04 13.64
CA GLY A 71 -10.26 2.15 14.85
C GLY A 71 -10.89 3.00 15.95
N ILE A 72 -11.51 4.13 15.57
CA ILE A 72 -12.24 5.01 16.49
C ILE A 72 -13.44 4.29 17.11
N TYR A 73 -14.18 3.48 16.35
CA TYR A 73 -15.27 2.68 16.92
C TYR A 73 -14.81 1.65 17.95
N LEU A 74 -13.54 1.21 17.92
CA LEU A 74 -13.01 0.24 18.88
C LEU A 74 -12.29 0.89 20.07
N LEU A 75 -12.26 2.23 20.17
CA LEU A 75 -11.68 2.93 21.34
C LEU A 75 -12.27 2.47 22.69
N PRO A 76 -13.60 2.29 22.85
CA PRO A 76 -14.18 1.88 24.14
C PRO A 76 -13.70 0.50 24.61
N TYR A 77 -13.25 -0.35 23.69
CA TYR A 77 -12.74 -1.69 23.98
C TYR A 77 -11.21 -1.74 24.00
N SER A 78 -10.55 -0.58 24.00
CA SER A 78 -9.10 -0.49 23.84
C SER A 78 -8.35 -0.45 25.16
N LYS A 79 -7.34 -1.31 25.27
CA LYS A 79 -6.42 -1.34 26.41
C LYS A 79 -5.19 -0.47 26.10
N PRO A 80 -4.69 0.33 27.07
CA PRO A 80 -3.52 1.19 26.89
C PRO A 80 -2.21 0.38 26.99
N THR A 81 -2.04 -0.61 26.11
CA THR A 81 -0.82 -1.42 26.02
C THR A 81 -0.24 -1.31 24.62
N LEU A 82 1.09 -1.26 24.50
CA LEU A 82 1.76 -1.00 23.22
C LEU A 82 1.40 -2.05 22.15
N ALA A 83 1.44 -3.33 22.52
CA ALA A 83 1.05 -4.43 21.63
C ALA A 83 -0.39 -4.27 21.12
N HIS A 84 -1.28 -3.80 22.00
CA HIS A 84 -2.66 -3.59 21.64
C HIS A 84 -2.84 -2.35 20.74
N VAL A 85 -2.07 -1.28 20.92
CA VAL A 85 -2.10 -0.12 20.01
C VAL A 85 -1.58 -0.51 18.62
N LEU A 86 -0.45 -1.24 18.56
CA LEU A 86 0.14 -1.70 17.30
C LEU A 86 -0.73 -2.75 16.58
N GLY A 87 -1.57 -3.49 17.30
CA GLY A 87 -2.51 -4.44 16.70
C GLY A 87 -3.81 -3.80 16.21
N ARG A 88 -4.06 -2.52 16.49
CA ARG A 88 -5.36 -1.88 16.19
C ARG A 88 -5.35 -1.20 14.83
N PRO A 89 -6.51 -1.23 14.13
CA PRO A 89 -6.63 -0.64 12.80
C PRO A 89 -6.38 0.88 12.80
N LEU A 90 -6.59 1.56 13.94
CA LEU A 90 -6.30 2.98 14.08
C LEU A 90 -4.82 3.32 13.76
N PHE A 91 -3.88 2.55 14.29
CA PHE A 91 -2.45 2.78 14.09
C PHE A 91 -2.07 2.61 12.61
N TRP A 92 -2.47 1.50 12.01
CA TRP A 92 -2.21 1.20 10.60
C TRP A 92 -2.98 2.11 9.64
N GLY A 93 -4.15 2.60 10.05
CA GLY A 93 -4.93 3.59 9.33
C GLY A 93 -4.18 4.91 9.20
N LEU A 94 -3.59 5.40 10.29
CA LEU A 94 -2.74 6.61 10.25
C LEU A 94 -1.52 6.40 9.37
N ILE A 95 -0.80 5.28 9.53
CA ILE A 95 0.35 4.94 8.69
C ILE A 95 -0.05 4.88 7.21
N SER A 96 -1.22 4.34 6.89
CA SER A 96 -1.75 4.29 5.52
C SER A 96 -2.05 5.68 4.98
N ILE A 97 -2.73 6.55 5.73
CA ILE A 97 -3.04 7.92 5.28
C ILE A 97 -1.74 8.68 4.98
N PHE A 98 -0.79 8.72 5.92
CA PHE A 98 0.48 9.42 5.71
C PHE A 98 1.31 8.79 4.58
N GLY A 99 1.35 7.45 4.50
CA GLY A 99 2.03 6.74 3.42
C GLY A 99 1.43 7.02 2.04
N GLY A 100 0.10 7.08 1.95
CA GLY A 100 -0.62 7.40 0.71
C GLY A 100 -0.43 8.86 0.28
N ILE A 101 -0.39 9.80 1.23
CA ILE A 101 -0.03 11.20 0.95
C ILE A 101 1.41 11.27 0.40
N CYS A 102 2.37 10.58 1.03
CA CYS A 102 3.74 10.49 0.54
C CYS A 102 3.81 9.91 -0.88
N ALA A 103 3.04 8.87 -1.18
CA ALA A 103 2.96 8.29 -2.52
C ALA A 103 2.42 9.30 -3.55
N ASN A 104 1.39 10.08 -3.19
CA ASN A 104 0.85 11.14 -4.03
C ASN A 104 1.89 12.22 -4.32
N TYR A 105 2.59 12.72 -3.29
CA TYR A 105 3.69 13.67 -3.48
C TYR A 105 4.81 13.09 -4.36
N HIS A 106 5.15 11.82 -4.18
CA HIS A 106 6.14 11.15 -5.03
C HIS A 106 5.71 11.10 -6.51
N GLY A 107 4.41 11.01 -6.78
CA GLY A 107 3.83 11.13 -8.12
C GLY A 107 4.12 12.47 -8.80
N PHE A 108 4.36 13.54 -8.03
CA PHE A 108 4.72 14.87 -8.55
C PHE A 108 6.23 15.14 -8.55
N CYS A 109 7.05 14.28 -7.94
CA CYS A 109 8.51 14.45 -7.95
C CYS A 109 9.09 14.40 -9.37
N ALA A 110 10.20 15.13 -9.58
CA ALA A 110 10.91 15.16 -10.86
C ALA A 110 11.35 13.77 -11.34
N CYS A 111 11.57 12.83 -10.41
CA CYS A 111 11.90 11.43 -10.69
C CYS A 111 10.82 10.69 -11.49
N ILE A 112 9.54 11.02 -11.28
CA ILE A 112 8.41 10.42 -12.01
C ILE A 112 8.03 11.30 -13.21
N ARG A 113 7.99 12.63 -13.03
CA ARG A 113 7.59 13.60 -14.05
C ARG A 113 8.47 13.59 -15.32
N ARG A 114 9.80 13.51 -15.16
CA ARG A 114 10.72 13.43 -16.32
C ARG A 114 10.57 12.14 -17.11
N LYS A 115 10.01 11.10 -16.49
CA LYS A 115 9.82 9.79 -17.11
C LYS A 115 8.50 9.70 -17.86
N SER A 116 7.43 10.33 -17.37
CA SER A 116 6.16 10.41 -18.11
C SER A 116 6.35 11.18 -19.43
N LEU A 117 7.02 12.33 -19.38
CA LEU A 117 7.35 13.14 -20.57
C LEU A 117 8.20 12.42 -21.62
N ASN A 118 8.93 11.38 -21.25
CA ASN A 118 9.75 10.59 -22.17
C ASN A 118 8.98 9.42 -22.80
N ILE A 119 7.91 8.95 -22.13
CA ILE A 119 6.97 7.99 -22.73
C ILE A 119 6.03 8.70 -23.69
N ASP A 120 5.59 9.92 -23.36
CA ASP A 120 4.72 10.73 -24.25
C ASP A 120 5.42 11.19 -25.55
N LYS A 121 6.75 11.02 -25.65
CA LYS A 121 7.57 11.36 -26.83
C LYS A 121 7.96 10.16 -27.69
N MET A 122 7.62 8.94 -27.28
CA MET A 122 7.85 7.70 -28.03
C MET A 122 6.55 7.25 -28.68
#